data_AF-A0A323UMR1-F1
#
_entry.id   AF-A0A323UMR1-F1
#
_cell.length_a   1.000
_cell.length_b   1.000
_cell.length_c   1.000
_cell.angle_alpha   90.00
_cell.angle_beta   90.00
_cell.angle_gamma   90.00
#
_symmetry.space_group_name_H-M   'P 1'
#
loop_
_entity.id
_entity.type
_entity.pdbx_description
1 polymer ?
#
loop_
_entity_poly.entity_id
_entity_poly.type
_entity_poly.pdbx_seq_one_letter_code
_entity_poly.pdbx_strand_id
1 'polypeptide(L)'
;MTDPVTLFPNLMQPAAKTYAPMGIKFWESEETVLDNMKEFADGWFERRRIGTRAALETARRIGEATSPLDAFREYQDWLGGAMARMLEDGMAFQQQFMKTNAKLAPHPDHHDEPGEPDPAPEARLSA
;
A
#
# COMPACT_ATOMS: atom_id res chain seq x y z
N MET A 1 17.11 43.26 24.96
CA MET A 1 16.05 42.50 25.65
C MET A 1 15.34 41.67 24.59
N THR A 2 15.56 40.37 24.59
CA THR A 2 14.86 39.43 23.71
C THR A 2 13.47 39.20 24.30
N ASP A 3 12.43 39.60 23.58
CA ASP A 3 11.05 39.46 24.02
C ASP A 3 10.70 37.96 24.13
N PRO A 4 10.25 37.45 25.29
CA PRO A 4 9.95 36.03 25.49
C PRO A 4 8.92 35.48 24.49
N VAL A 5 8.06 36.34 23.91
CA VAL A 5 7.09 35.94 22.88
C VAL A 5 7.77 35.60 21.53
N THR A 6 8.95 36.16 21.26
CA THR A 6 9.72 35.88 20.03
C THR A 6 10.71 34.72 20.17
N LEU A 7 11.01 34.31 21.41
CA LEU A 7 11.99 33.25 21.70
C LEU A 7 11.42 31.85 21.39
N PHE A 8 10.16 31.61 21.76
CA PHE A 8 9.47 30.32 21.52
C PHE A 8 9.28 30.01 20.01
N PRO A 9 8.79 30.96 19.17
CA PRO A 9 8.73 30.75 17.73
C PRO A 9 10.10 30.49 17.11
N ASN A 10 11.13 31.27 17.48
CA ASN A 10 12.48 31.12 16.93
C ASN A 10 13.18 29.81 17.33
N LEU A 11 12.83 29.21 18.47
CA LEU A 11 13.33 27.89 18.87
C LEU A 11 12.58 26.74 18.16
N MET A 12 11.28 26.92 17.89
CA MET A 12 10.47 25.91 17.22
C MET A 12 10.56 25.96 15.70
N GLN A 13 10.91 27.09 15.09
CA GLN A 13 10.99 27.24 13.64
C GLN A 13 12.11 26.38 12.99
N PRO A 14 13.32 26.24 13.57
CA PRO A 14 14.35 25.32 13.10
C PRO A 14 13.91 23.85 13.22
N ALA A 15 13.21 23.51 14.31
CA ALA A 15 12.64 22.18 14.50
C ALA A 15 11.52 21.92 13.47
N ALA A 16 10.61 22.87 13.26
CA ALA A 16 9.52 22.76 12.31
C ALA A 16 10.02 22.59 10.87
N LYS A 17 11.05 23.33 10.44
CA LYS A 17 11.66 23.15 9.11
C LYS A 17 12.33 21.79 8.93
N THR A 18 12.84 21.21 10.00
CA THR A 18 13.47 19.89 9.99
C THR A 18 12.43 18.75 10.02
N TYR A 19 11.38 18.89 10.82
CA TYR A 19 10.38 17.83 11.05
C TYR A 19 9.20 17.89 10.08
N ALA A 20 8.84 19.05 9.53
CA ALA A 20 7.71 19.17 8.60
C ALA A 20 7.86 18.29 7.35
N PRO A 21 9.02 18.20 6.67
CA PRO A 21 9.18 17.29 5.54
C PRO A 21 8.99 15.82 5.92
N MET A 22 9.45 15.41 7.10
CA MET A 22 9.26 14.06 7.62
C MET A 22 7.79 13.77 7.92
N GLY A 23 7.09 14.73 8.52
CA GLY A 23 5.65 14.64 8.77
C GLY A 23 4.83 14.59 7.48
N ILE A 24 5.18 15.39 6.48
CA ILE A 24 4.52 15.36 5.16
C ILE A 24 4.69 13.99 4.50
N LYS A 25 5.93 13.49 4.38
CA LYS A 25 6.20 12.17 3.80
C LYS A 25 5.49 11.04 4.54
N PHE A 26 5.38 11.14 5.87
CA PHE A 26 4.62 10.18 6.67
C PHE A 26 3.14 10.18 6.28
N TRP A 27 2.49 11.34 6.22
CA TRP A 27 1.07 11.41 5.86
C TRP A 27 0.80 11.03 4.39
N GLU A 28 1.69 11.36 3.46
CA GLU A 28 1.61 10.88 2.06
C GLU A 28 1.72 9.34 1.98
N SER A 29 2.55 8.75 2.84
CA SER A 29 2.67 7.30 2.96
C SER A 29 1.40 6.67 3.54
N GLU A 30 0.79 7.29 4.55
CA GLU A 30 -0.50 6.87 5.11
C GLU A 30 -1.63 6.94 4.07
N GLU A 31 -1.72 8.03 3.28
CA GLU A 31 -2.67 8.11 2.16
C GLU A 31 -2.48 6.96 1.17
N THR A 32 -1.22 6.68 0.82
CA THR A 32 -0.88 5.54 -0.05
C THR A 32 -1.36 4.22 0.56
N VAL A 33 -1.15 3.97 1.85
CA VAL A 33 -1.62 2.76 2.52
C VAL A 33 -3.14 2.65 2.45
N LEU A 34 -3.87 3.73 2.75
CA LEU A 34 -5.33 3.75 2.74
C LEU A 34 -5.92 3.46 1.35
N ASP A 35 -5.37 4.07 0.30
CA ASP A 35 -5.80 3.81 -1.08
C ASP A 35 -5.59 2.34 -1.47
N ASN A 36 -4.44 1.78 -1.14
CA ASN A 36 -4.12 0.38 -1.41
C ASN A 36 -5.02 -0.57 -0.60
N MET A 37 -5.35 -0.24 0.64
CA MET A 37 -6.30 -1.02 1.45
C MET A 37 -7.72 -0.98 0.87
N LYS A 38 -8.16 0.18 0.37
CA LYS A 38 -9.45 0.34 -0.30
C LYS A 38 -9.52 -0.54 -1.56
N GLU A 39 -8.51 -0.47 -2.42
CA GLU A 39 -8.42 -1.28 -3.64
C GLU A 39 -8.51 -2.79 -3.33
N PHE A 40 -7.77 -3.25 -2.32
CA PHE A 40 -7.83 -4.64 -1.89
C PHE A 40 -9.21 -5.03 -1.34
N ALA A 41 -9.80 -4.18 -0.49
CA ALA A 41 -11.12 -4.43 0.09
C ALA A 41 -12.20 -4.52 -0.99
N ASP A 42 -12.19 -3.62 -1.97
CA ASP A 42 -13.14 -3.62 -3.08
C ASP A 42 -13.04 -4.93 -3.89
N GLY A 43 -11.82 -5.36 -4.23
CA GLY A 43 -11.60 -6.64 -4.91
C GLY A 43 -11.99 -7.87 -4.07
N TRP A 44 -11.68 -7.84 -2.77
CA TRP A 44 -12.07 -8.89 -1.82
C TRP A 44 -13.59 -9.04 -1.72
N PHE A 45 -14.32 -7.92 -1.59
CA PHE A 45 -15.78 -7.97 -1.51
C PHE A 45 -16.41 -8.56 -2.78
N GLU A 46 -15.87 -8.26 -3.95
CA GLU A 46 -16.37 -8.83 -5.21
C GLU A 46 -16.15 -10.36 -5.25
N ARG A 47 -14.94 -10.83 -4.95
CA ARG A 47 -14.65 -12.28 -4.89
C ARG A 47 -15.49 -13.01 -3.85
N ARG A 48 -15.69 -12.40 -2.67
CA ARG A 48 -16.59 -12.95 -1.63
C ARG A 48 -18.04 -13.02 -2.08
N ARG A 49 -18.53 -12.03 -2.83
CA ARG A 49 -19.89 -12.04 -3.39
C ARG A 49 -20.07 -13.16 -4.39
N ILE A 50 -19.08 -13.40 -5.26
CA ILE A 50 -19.08 -14.54 -6.20
C ILE A 50 -19.13 -15.86 -5.43
N GLY A 51 -18.25 -16.04 -4.44
CA GLY A 51 -18.21 -17.27 -3.63
C GLY A 51 -19.53 -17.53 -2.89
N THR A 52 -20.15 -16.50 -2.33
CA THR A 52 -21.45 -16.60 -1.65
C THR A 52 -22.57 -16.97 -2.62
N ARG A 53 -22.60 -16.38 -3.83
CA ARG A 53 -23.59 -16.76 -4.87
C ARG A 53 -23.43 -18.23 -5.27
N ALA A 54 -22.20 -18.68 -5.48
CA ALA A 54 -21.92 -20.08 -5.82
C ALA A 54 -22.37 -21.04 -4.70
N ALA A 55 -22.15 -20.68 -3.43
CA ALA A 55 -22.63 -21.47 -2.29
C ALA A 55 -24.17 -21.53 -2.22
N LEU A 56 -24.84 -20.40 -2.45
CA LEU A 56 -26.31 -20.34 -2.47
C LEU A 56 -26.90 -21.18 -3.61
N GLU A 57 -26.32 -21.11 -4.80
CA GLU A 57 -26.74 -21.92 -5.95
C GLU A 57 -26.55 -23.41 -5.68
N THR A 58 -25.41 -23.80 -5.11
CA THR A 58 -25.14 -25.18 -4.73
C THR A 58 -26.12 -25.67 -3.67
N ALA A 59 -26.40 -24.87 -2.65
CA ALA A 59 -27.38 -25.22 -1.62
C ALA A 59 -28.78 -25.46 -2.21
N ARG A 60 -29.18 -24.70 -3.23
CA ARG A 60 -30.43 -24.94 -3.96
C ARG A 60 -30.40 -26.27 -4.71
N ARG A 61 -29.34 -26.54 -5.48
CA ARG A 61 -29.18 -27.82 -6.20
C ARG A 61 -29.19 -29.04 -5.27
N ILE A 62 -28.53 -28.93 -4.11
CA ILE A 62 -28.57 -29.93 -3.06
C ILE A 62 -30.00 -30.15 -2.55
N GLY A 63 -30.77 -29.08 -2.35
CA GLY A 63 -32.17 -29.16 -1.93
C GLY A 63 -33.10 -29.78 -2.98
N GLU A 64 -32.71 -29.73 -4.25
CA GLU A 64 -33.45 -30.31 -5.39
C GLU A 64 -32.98 -31.73 -5.75
N ALA A 65 -31.95 -32.25 -5.07
CA ALA A 65 -31.35 -33.54 -5.39
C ALA A 65 -32.28 -34.73 -5.09
N THR A 66 -32.35 -35.68 -6.02
CA THR A 66 -33.17 -36.91 -5.90
C THR A 66 -32.58 -37.99 -5.01
N SER A 67 -31.29 -37.90 -4.68
CA SER A 67 -30.63 -38.86 -3.80
C SER A 67 -29.53 -38.21 -2.94
N PRO A 68 -29.17 -38.81 -1.80
CA PRO A 68 -28.04 -38.34 -1.00
C PRO A 68 -26.71 -38.31 -1.77
N LEU A 69 -26.53 -39.22 -2.73
CA LEU A 69 -25.33 -39.26 -3.56
C LEU A 69 -25.27 -38.08 -4.53
N ASP A 70 -26.41 -37.66 -5.09
CA ASP A 70 -26.48 -36.50 -5.98
C ASP A 70 -26.23 -35.20 -5.20
N ALA A 71 -26.79 -35.06 -4.00
CA ALA A 71 -26.48 -33.97 -3.09
C ALA A 71 -24.99 -33.90 -2.73
N PHE A 72 -24.35 -35.05 -2.51
CA PHE A 72 -22.93 -35.10 -2.21
C PHE A 72 -22.07 -34.68 -3.41
N ARG A 73 -22.45 -35.04 -4.64
CA ARG A 73 -21.77 -34.60 -5.86
C ARG A 73 -21.82 -33.08 -6.00
N GLU A 74 -22.99 -32.47 -5.84
CA GLU A 74 -23.15 -31.01 -5.87
C GLU A 74 -22.25 -30.31 -4.85
N TYR A 75 -22.16 -30.87 -3.64
CA TYR A 75 -21.25 -30.35 -2.61
C TYR A 75 -19.77 -30.47 -3.01
N GLN A 76 -19.35 -31.62 -3.55
CA GLN A 76 -17.96 -31.83 -3.98
C GLN A 76 -17.57 -30.89 -5.12
N ASP A 77 -18.46 -30.71 -6.10
CA ASP A 77 -18.24 -29.80 -7.22
C ASP A 77 -18.07 -28.35 -6.73
N TRP A 78 -18.90 -27.92 -5.80
CA TRP A 78 -18.76 -26.61 -5.16
C TRP A 78 -17.46 -26.47 -4.37
N LEU A 79 -17.07 -27.51 -3.62
CA LEU A 79 -15.89 -27.50 -2.76
C LEU A 79 -14.62 -27.24 -3.57
N GLY A 80 -14.48 -27.87 -4.75
CA GLY A 80 -13.35 -27.61 -5.65
C GLY A 80 -13.25 -26.14 -6.05
N GLY A 81 -14.38 -25.55 -6.46
CA GLY A 81 -14.45 -24.11 -6.76
C GLY A 81 -14.19 -23.21 -5.54
N ALA A 82 -14.61 -23.64 -4.34
CA ALA A 82 -14.40 -22.88 -3.11
C ALA A 82 -12.91 -22.81 -2.74
N MET A 83 -12.19 -23.91 -2.90
CA MET A 83 -10.75 -23.96 -2.69
C MET A 83 -9.99 -23.06 -3.67
N ALA A 84 -10.39 -23.04 -4.95
CA ALA A 84 -9.77 -22.17 -5.95
C ALA A 84 -9.92 -20.67 -5.58
N ARG A 85 -11.13 -20.26 -5.17
CA ARG A 85 -11.39 -18.87 -4.73
C ARG A 85 -10.60 -18.50 -3.48
N MET A 86 -10.44 -19.43 -2.53
CA MET A 86 -9.62 -19.20 -1.34
C MET A 86 -8.13 -19.00 -1.69
N LEU A 87 -7.61 -19.76 -2.67
CA LEU A 87 -6.25 -19.54 -3.17
C LEU A 87 -6.11 -18.19 -3.86
N GLU A 88 -7.08 -17.81 -4.69
CA GLU A 88 -7.12 -16.51 -5.35
C GLU A 88 -7.09 -15.35 -4.35
N ASP A 89 -7.87 -15.47 -3.28
CA ASP A 89 -7.88 -14.55 -2.16
C ASP A 89 -6.50 -14.40 -1.49
N GLY A 90 -5.80 -15.51 -1.25
CA GLY A 90 -4.44 -15.50 -0.72
C GLY A 90 -3.43 -14.83 -1.66
N MET A 91 -3.51 -15.11 -2.96
CA MET A 91 -2.66 -14.48 -3.96
C MET A 91 -2.92 -12.96 -4.05
N ALA A 92 -4.18 -12.55 -4.05
CA ALA A 92 -4.56 -11.14 -4.09
C ALA A 92 -4.03 -10.37 -2.86
N PHE A 93 -4.09 -10.98 -1.67
CA PHE A 93 -3.51 -10.40 -0.46
C PHE A 93 -1.99 -10.26 -0.57
N GLN A 94 -1.29 -11.31 -1.02
CA GLN A 94 0.16 -11.27 -1.19
C GLN A 94 0.59 -10.21 -2.21
N GLN A 95 -0.11 -10.12 -3.34
CA GLN A 95 0.12 -9.09 -4.35
C GLN A 95 -0.07 -7.69 -3.79
N GLN A 96 -1.16 -7.46 -3.04
CA GLN A 96 -1.40 -6.17 -2.42
C GLN A 96 -0.28 -5.80 -1.44
N PHE A 97 0.13 -6.75 -0.59
CA PHE A 97 1.20 -6.53 0.38
C PHE A 97 2.52 -6.12 -0.32
N MET A 98 2.90 -6.85 -1.37
CA MET A 98 4.09 -6.51 -2.15
C MET A 98 3.98 -5.15 -2.84
N LYS A 99 2.82 -4.84 -3.42
CA LYS A 99 2.54 -3.55 -4.09
C LYS A 99 2.65 -2.38 -3.10
N THR A 100 2.04 -2.48 -1.94
CA THR A 100 2.11 -1.44 -0.91
C THR A 100 3.54 -1.25 -0.43
N ASN A 101 4.26 -2.34 -0.12
CA ASN A 101 5.65 -2.24 0.32
C ASN A 101 6.56 -1.62 -0.75
N ALA A 102 6.35 -1.94 -2.03
CA ALA A 102 7.13 -1.34 -3.12
C ALA A 102 6.90 0.17 -3.24
N LYS A 103 5.67 0.65 -3.02
CA LYS A 103 5.34 2.09 -3.03
C LYS A 103 5.90 2.85 -1.82
N LEU A 104 6.06 2.16 -0.69
CA LEU A 104 6.60 2.73 0.54
C LEU A 104 8.12 2.60 0.65
N ALA A 105 8.75 1.78 -0.19
CA ALA A 105 10.19 1.61 -0.19
C ALA A 105 10.86 2.96 -0.51
N PRO A 106 11.93 3.33 0.22
CA PRO A 106 12.68 4.53 -0.11
C PRO A 106 13.24 4.41 -1.53
N HIS A 107 12.92 5.38 -2.39
CA HIS A 107 13.62 5.49 -3.66
C HIS A 107 15.08 5.87 -3.38
N PRO A 108 16.06 5.18 -4.00
CA PRO A 108 17.43 5.67 -3.98
C PRO A 108 17.42 7.04 -4.67
N ASP A 109 17.70 8.10 -3.91
CA ASP A 109 17.93 9.42 -4.48
C ASP A 109 19.01 9.27 -5.56
N HIS A 110 18.71 9.70 -6.78
CA HIS A 110 19.75 10.04 -7.73
C HIS A 110 20.57 11.13 -7.04
N HIS A 111 21.75 10.76 -6.52
CA HIS A 111 22.77 11.72 -6.16
C HIS A 111 23.03 12.58 -7.41
N ASP A 112 22.63 13.84 -7.37
CA ASP A 112 23.16 14.87 -8.25
C ASP A 112 24.70 14.75 -8.20
N GLU A 113 25.32 14.60 -9.36
CA GLU A 113 26.77 14.58 -9.51
C GLU A 113 27.39 15.76 -8.75
N PRO A 114 28.55 15.59 -8.09
CA PRO A 114 29.24 16.71 -7.49
C PRO A 114 29.61 17.69 -8.60
N GLY A 115 29.01 18.88 -8.57
CA GLY A 115 29.33 19.98 -9.44
C GLY A 115 30.85 20.21 -9.48
N GLU A 116 31.36 20.29 -10.71
CA GLU A 116 32.74 20.60 -11.05
C GLU A 116 33.22 21.81 -10.23
N PRO A 117 34.40 21.73 -9.57
CA PRO A 117 34.88 22.82 -8.74
C PRO A 117 35.24 24.04 -9.60
N ASP A 118 34.67 25.19 -9.22
CA ASP A 118 34.92 26.52 -9.78
C ASP A 118 36.44 26.79 -9.91
N PRO A 119 36.96 27.27 -11.06
CA PRO A 119 38.40 27.43 -11.24
C PRO A 119 38.96 28.49 -10.30
N ALA A 120 40.06 28.15 -9.62
CA ALA A 120 40.74 28.99 -8.64
C ALA A 120 41.12 30.38 -9.20
N PRO A 121 41.08 31.44 -8.38
CA PRO A 121 41.38 32.79 -8.84
C PRO A 121 42.86 32.90 -9.23
N GLU A 122 43.11 33.29 -10.48
CA GLU A 122 44.45 33.58 -11.00
C GLU A 122 45.17 34.60 -10.11
N ALA A 123 46.26 34.18 -9.48
CA ALA A 123 47.22 35.07 -8.87
C ALA A 123 47.92 35.86 -9.98
N ARG A 124 47.39 37.05 -10.27
CA ARG A 124 48.07 38.03 -11.13
C ARG A 124 49.36 38.50 -10.48
N LEU A 125 50.45 38.20 -11.17
CA LEU A 125 51.81 38.69 -10.99
C LEU A 125 51.89 40.22 -10.85
N SER A 126 52.77 40.68 -9.96
CA SER A 126 53.53 41.95 -10.02
C SER A 126 54.57 41.89 -8.89
N ALA A 127 55.83 42.26 -9.03
CA ALA A 127 56.73 42.59 -10.12
C ALA A 127 58.16 42.47 -9.54
#